data_AF-A0A8D0GKW6-F1
#
_entry.id   AF-A0A8D0GKW6-F1
#
_cell.length_a   1.000
_cell.length_b   1.000
_cell.length_c   1.000
_cell.angle_alpha   90.00
_cell.angle_beta   90.00
_cell.angle_gamma   90.00
#
_symmetry.space_group_name_H-M   'P 1'
#
loop_
_entity.id
_entity.type
_entity.pdbx_description
1 polymer ?
#
loop_
_entity_poly.entity_id
_entity_poly.type
_entity_poly.pdbx_seq_one_letter_code
_entity_poly.pdbx_strand_id
1 'polypeptide(L)'
;PEVTAWAKAPPPPTMLIVPPFVSPELIPYVPQITNRPLEGKLTGSTFSLDQPICIFDKYVKDADDIWLVVAYTNASINYKNPTSPQDLPPYQKLSSTLHYMTLRSSIANYPCTKNRDSTVLRVGGDTACKREYSQGYCNGPLLTSGPYRVKFLILDSNGSKAETYWSQQIHLKIGRQPTTVDGWPGRRSGDMIVITVILSSLIGILVIAFLGTVSNPEEPRRSESFQGRRYDTHHIPPSQAPPPPPGDVPLAHHHATAAL
;
A
#
# COMPACT_ATOMS: atom_id res chain seq x y z
N PRO A 1 13.69 -48.44 75.42
CA PRO A 1 13.92 -47.34 74.45
C PRO A 1 13.02 -47.55 73.23
N GLU A 2 11.81 -47.01 73.29
CA GLU A 2 10.85 -47.06 72.18
C GLU A 2 10.35 -45.63 71.96
N VAL A 3 10.80 -45.03 70.86
CA VAL A 3 10.57 -43.62 70.55
C VAL A 3 9.32 -43.57 69.67
N THR A 4 8.19 -43.17 70.26
CA THR A 4 6.93 -43.01 69.51
C THR A 4 7.01 -41.72 68.70
N ALA A 5 7.19 -41.84 67.39
CA ALA A 5 7.19 -40.72 66.45
C ALA A 5 5.75 -40.26 66.17
N TRP A 6 5.44 -39.01 66.50
CA TRP A 6 4.15 -38.39 66.17
C TRP A 6 4.21 -37.87 64.73
N ALA A 7 3.50 -38.54 63.81
CA ALA A 7 3.34 -38.06 62.44
C ALA A 7 2.46 -36.79 62.43
N LYS A 8 3.02 -35.68 61.97
CA LYS A 8 2.32 -34.40 61.82
C LYS A 8 1.35 -34.50 60.64
N ALA A 9 0.06 -34.26 60.88
CA ALA A 9 -0.97 -34.30 59.84
C ALA A 9 -0.70 -33.28 58.71
N PRO A 10 -1.00 -33.63 57.44
CA PRO A 10 -0.82 -32.72 56.31
C PRO A 10 -1.77 -31.53 56.39
N PRO A 11 -1.36 -30.33 55.92
CA PRO A 11 -2.22 -29.16 55.91
C PRO A 11 -3.42 -29.35 54.96
N PRO A 12 -4.58 -28.76 55.29
CA PRO A 12 -5.76 -28.87 54.45
C PRO A 12 -5.53 -28.23 53.07
N PRO A 13 -6.13 -28.77 52.00
CA PRO A 13 -5.99 -28.23 50.66
C PRO A 13 -6.58 -26.81 50.61
N THR A 14 -5.74 -25.85 50.25
CA THR A 14 -6.15 -24.48 49.94
C THR A 14 -7.14 -24.52 48.77
N MET A 15 -8.43 -24.27 49.04
CA MET A 15 -9.43 -24.07 47.99
C MET A 15 -9.04 -22.83 47.17
N LEU A 16 -8.61 -23.05 45.93
CA LEU A 16 -8.52 -21.98 44.94
C LEU A 16 -9.95 -21.50 44.65
N ILE A 17 -10.30 -20.33 45.16
CA ILE A 17 -11.52 -19.63 44.79
C ILE A 17 -11.34 -19.20 43.33
N VAL A 18 -11.89 -19.97 42.41
CA VAL A 18 -12.01 -19.58 41.00
C VAL A 18 -12.97 -18.40 40.97
N PRO A 19 -12.57 -17.21 40.48
CA PRO A 19 -13.48 -16.08 40.38
C PRO A 19 -14.68 -16.48 39.49
N PRO A 20 -15.91 -16.09 39.87
CA PRO A 20 -17.09 -16.42 39.08
C PRO A 20 -16.92 -15.90 37.65
N PHE A 21 -17.19 -16.76 36.67
CA PHE A 21 -17.25 -16.37 35.27
C PHE A 21 -18.45 -15.43 35.09
N VAL A 22 -18.20 -14.12 35.12
CA VAL A 22 -19.23 -13.11 34.86
C VAL A 22 -19.31 -12.95 33.34
N SER A 23 -20.43 -13.36 32.76
CA SER A 23 -20.71 -13.10 31.35
C SER A 23 -20.80 -11.58 31.11
N PRO A 24 -20.22 -11.05 30.02
CA PRO A 24 -20.28 -9.62 29.75
C PRO A 24 -21.71 -9.09 29.61
N GLU A 25 -21.93 -7.85 30.03
CA GLU A 25 -23.22 -7.18 29.87
C GLU A 25 -23.55 -7.00 28.38
N LEU A 26 -24.78 -7.32 27.98
CA LEU A 26 -25.20 -7.23 26.58
C LEU A 26 -25.79 -5.85 26.27
N ILE A 27 -25.14 -5.14 25.35
CA ILE A 27 -25.51 -3.82 24.85
C ILE A 27 -26.48 -4.00 23.67
N PRO A 28 -27.67 -3.37 23.69
CA PRO A 28 -28.69 -3.54 22.66
C PRO A 28 -28.38 -2.74 21.37
N TYR A 29 -27.25 -3.06 20.75
CA TYR A 29 -26.78 -2.46 19.51
C TYR A 29 -26.32 -3.57 18.55
N VAL A 30 -26.60 -3.41 17.27
CA VAL A 30 -26.14 -4.31 16.21
C VAL A 30 -25.30 -3.47 15.25
N PRO A 31 -23.98 -3.73 15.11
CA PRO A 31 -23.17 -3.02 14.14
C PRO A 31 -23.65 -3.33 12.73
N GLN A 32 -23.64 -2.32 11.86
CA GLN A 32 -24.15 -2.45 10.50
C GLN A 32 -23.19 -1.80 9.51
N ILE A 33 -23.19 -2.32 8.28
CA ILE A 33 -22.54 -1.67 7.15
C ILE A 33 -23.23 -0.32 6.94
N THR A 34 -22.43 0.73 6.77
CA THR A 34 -22.96 2.09 6.65
C THR A 34 -23.99 2.24 5.53
N ASN A 35 -25.01 3.05 5.75
CA ASN A 35 -25.98 3.40 4.69
C ASN A 35 -25.56 4.64 3.88
N ARG A 36 -24.42 5.25 4.22
CA ARG A 36 -23.90 6.41 3.49
C ARG A 36 -23.55 6.04 2.04
N PRO A 37 -23.77 6.96 1.08
CA PRO A 37 -23.46 6.74 -0.34
C PRO A 37 -21.94 6.84 -0.57
N LEU A 38 -21.20 5.85 -0.08
CA LEU A 38 -19.75 5.79 -0.17
C LEU A 38 -19.33 4.77 -1.22
N GLU A 39 -18.55 5.22 -2.20
CA GLU A 39 -17.79 4.31 -3.03
C GLU A 39 -16.79 3.53 -2.17
N GLY A 40 -16.57 2.27 -2.51
CA GLY A 40 -15.67 1.41 -1.72
C GLY A 40 -16.21 1.05 -0.32
N LYS A 41 -17.51 1.23 -0.04
CA LYS A 41 -18.15 0.73 1.18
C LYS A 41 -17.85 -0.74 1.48
N LEU A 42 -17.88 -1.55 0.43
CA LEU A 42 -17.43 -2.94 0.41
C LEU A 42 -16.41 -3.06 -0.72
N THR A 43 -15.21 -3.53 -0.40
CA THR A 43 -14.16 -3.88 -1.36
C THR A 43 -13.85 -5.37 -1.26
N GLY A 44 -12.79 -5.86 -1.90
CA GLY A 44 -12.36 -7.25 -1.74
C GLY A 44 -11.62 -7.55 -0.44
N SER A 45 -11.26 -6.54 0.33
CA SER A 45 -10.51 -6.73 1.58
C SER A 45 -10.92 -5.77 2.71
N THR A 46 -11.89 -4.88 2.48
CA THR A 46 -12.32 -3.87 3.46
C THR A 46 -13.83 -3.69 3.45
N PHE A 47 -14.39 -3.29 4.59
CA PHE A 47 -15.76 -2.79 4.67
C PHE A 47 -15.87 -1.58 5.61
N SER A 48 -16.94 -0.81 5.47
CA SER A 48 -17.20 0.38 6.28
C SER A 48 -18.47 0.21 7.11
N LEU A 49 -18.34 0.38 8.43
CA LEU A 49 -19.44 0.37 9.39
C LEU A 49 -19.88 1.79 9.74
N ASP A 50 -21.12 1.93 10.19
CA ASP A 50 -21.50 3.14 10.92
C ASP A 50 -20.73 3.22 12.24
N GLN A 51 -20.34 4.43 12.63
CA GLN A 51 -19.75 4.64 13.95
C GLN A 51 -20.82 4.47 15.04
N PRO A 52 -20.51 3.77 16.14
CA PRO A 52 -21.42 3.57 17.27
C PRO A 52 -21.52 4.82 18.16
N ILE A 53 -21.86 5.97 17.58
CA ILE A 53 -22.03 7.25 18.30
C ILE A 53 -23.16 7.11 19.31
N CYS A 54 -22.93 7.53 20.56
CA CYS A 54 -23.94 7.56 21.61
C CYS A 54 -24.50 6.18 22.00
N ILE A 55 -23.72 5.12 21.78
CA ILE A 55 -24.11 3.75 22.15
C ILE A 55 -23.56 3.33 23.51
N PHE A 56 -22.36 3.81 23.85
CA PHE A 56 -21.54 3.22 24.91
C PHE A 56 -21.55 3.98 26.25
N ASP A 57 -22.13 5.18 26.30
CA ASP A 57 -22.06 6.11 27.43
C ASP A 57 -22.50 5.52 28.78
N LYS A 58 -23.41 4.53 28.78
CA LYS A 58 -23.89 3.86 30.00
C LYS A 58 -23.04 2.66 30.43
N TYR A 59 -22.17 2.17 29.55
CA TYR A 59 -21.46 0.89 29.69
C TYR A 59 -19.95 1.07 29.86
N VAL A 60 -19.40 2.15 29.31
CA VAL A 60 -17.95 2.39 29.19
C VAL A 60 -17.53 3.53 30.13
N LYS A 61 -16.47 3.31 30.89
CA LYS A 61 -15.76 4.33 31.67
C LYS A 61 -14.57 4.85 30.86
N ASP A 62 -14.00 5.99 31.25
CA ASP A 62 -12.89 6.61 30.52
C ASP A 62 -11.63 5.74 30.41
N ALA A 63 -11.43 4.80 31.34
CA ALA A 63 -10.30 3.87 31.36
C ALA A 63 -10.53 2.58 30.54
N ASP A 64 -11.76 2.34 30.08
CA ASP A 64 -12.10 1.12 29.35
C ASP A 64 -11.77 1.26 27.87
N ASP A 65 -11.30 0.18 27.25
CA ASP A 65 -11.05 0.11 25.81
C ASP A 65 -12.26 -0.47 25.08
N ILE A 66 -12.63 0.16 23.96
CA ILE A 66 -13.64 -0.33 23.02
C ILE A 66 -12.91 -0.97 21.84
N TRP A 67 -13.24 -2.22 21.57
CA TRP A 67 -12.65 -3.01 20.49
C TRP A 67 -13.68 -3.48 19.50
N LEU A 68 -13.28 -3.63 18.24
CA LEU A 68 -14.07 -4.33 17.23
C LEU A 68 -13.55 -5.76 17.08
N VAL A 69 -14.44 -6.73 17.32
CA VAL A 69 -14.21 -8.14 16.99
C VAL A 69 -14.64 -8.35 15.55
N VAL A 70 -13.76 -8.93 14.74
CA VAL A 70 -14.06 -9.34 13.37
C VAL A 70 -13.83 -10.84 13.25
N ALA A 71 -14.88 -11.59 12.91
CA ALA A 71 -14.84 -13.04 12.83
C ALA A 71 -15.47 -13.52 11.52
N TYR A 72 -15.01 -14.67 11.02
CA TYR A 72 -15.80 -15.42 10.05
C TYR A 72 -17.10 -15.88 10.69
N THR A 73 -18.18 -15.95 9.89
CA THR A 73 -19.51 -16.36 10.39
C THR A 73 -19.48 -17.70 11.12
N ASN A 74 -18.72 -18.69 10.60
CA ASN A 74 -18.59 -20.01 11.25
C ASN A 74 -17.88 -19.96 12.61
N ALA A 75 -16.92 -19.03 12.78
CA ALA A 75 -16.20 -18.84 14.04
C ALA A 75 -17.01 -18.03 15.06
N SER A 76 -17.92 -17.16 14.60
CA SER A 76 -18.71 -16.27 15.48
C SER A 76 -19.62 -17.02 16.47
N ILE A 77 -20.10 -18.21 16.12
CA ILE A 77 -21.05 -19.01 16.92
C ILE A 77 -20.41 -19.49 18.23
N ASN A 78 -19.14 -19.91 18.15
CA ASN A 78 -18.39 -20.47 19.29
C ASN A 78 -17.33 -19.49 19.81
N TYR A 79 -17.42 -18.22 19.41
CA TYR A 79 -16.46 -17.21 19.82
C TYR A 79 -16.57 -16.97 21.33
N LYS A 80 -15.43 -17.06 22.02
CA LYS A 80 -15.31 -16.74 23.44
C LYS A 80 -14.61 -15.41 23.58
N ASN A 81 -15.18 -14.54 24.41
CA ASN A 81 -14.56 -13.25 24.66
C ASN A 81 -13.25 -13.44 25.45
N PRO A 82 -12.21 -12.64 25.15
CA PRO A 82 -10.96 -12.67 25.89
C PRO A 82 -11.18 -12.33 27.36
N THR A 83 -10.54 -13.09 28.23
CA THR A 83 -10.57 -12.88 29.68
C THR A 83 -9.57 -11.83 30.15
N SER A 84 -8.60 -11.49 29.30
CA SER A 84 -7.59 -10.49 29.61
C SER A 84 -7.13 -9.77 28.33
N PRO A 85 -6.66 -8.52 28.39
CA PRO A 85 -6.10 -7.82 27.22
C PRO A 85 -4.94 -8.55 26.54
N GLN A 86 -4.21 -9.40 27.25
CA GLN A 86 -3.12 -10.21 26.68
C GLN A 86 -3.63 -11.35 25.78
N ASP A 87 -4.89 -11.77 25.94
CA ASP A 87 -5.51 -12.85 25.17
C ASP A 87 -6.07 -12.37 23.83
N LEU A 88 -5.92 -11.08 23.52
CA LEU A 88 -6.50 -10.48 22.32
C LEU A 88 -5.90 -11.08 21.04
N PRO A 89 -6.74 -11.64 20.14
CA PRO A 89 -6.25 -12.31 18.94
C PRO A 89 -5.74 -11.30 17.91
N PRO A 90 -4.45 -11.36 17.54
CA PRO A 90 -3.87 -10.41 16.59
C PRO A 90 -4.25 -10.78 15.15
N TYR A 91 -4.20 -9.78 14.26
CA TYR A 91 -4.51 -9.95 12.83
C TYR A 91 -3.72 -11.08 12.16
N GLN A 92 -2.46 -11.30 12.52
CA GLN A 92 -1.59 -12.31 11.91
C GLN A 92 -2.11 -13.74 12.13
N LYS A 93 -2.96 -13.96 13.15
CA LYS A 93 -3.60 -15.25 13.40
C LYS A 93 -4.99 -15.38 12.76
N LEU A 94 -5.45 -14.40 11.97
CA LEU A 94 -6.78 -14.40 11.36
C LEU A 94 -7.03 -15.65 10.49
N SER A 95 -6.03 -16.14 9.76
CA SER A 95 -6.19 -17.33 8.91
C SER A 95 -6.39 -18.63 9.70
N SER A 96 -5.80 -18.73 10.90
CA SER A 96 -5.87 -19.94 11.73
C SER A 96 -6.98 -19.89 12.77
N THR A 97 -7.16 -18.75 13.42
CA THR A 97 -8.18 -18.55 14.48
C THR A 97 -9.54 -18.13 13.91
N LEU A 98 -9.58 -17.68 12.65
CA LEU A 98 -10.79 -17.22 11.97
C LEU A 98 -11.46 -16.00 12.61
N HIS A 99 -10.74 -15.29 13.46
CA HIS A 99 -11.17 -14.03 14.04
C HIS A 99 -9.97 -13.21 14.50
N TYR A 100 -10.15 -11.91 14.68
CA TYR A 100 -9.15 -11.02 15.24
C TYR A 100 -9.84 -9.81 15.87
N MET A 101 -9.08 -9.07 16.68
CA MET A 101 -9.57 -7.82 17.27
C MET A 101 -8.76 -6.64 16.77
N THR A 102 -9.46 -5.53 16.53
CA THR A 102 -8.89 -4.34 15.91
C THR A 102 -9.65 -3.09 16.31
N LEU A 103 -9.19 -1.94 15.81
CA LEU A 103 -9.81 -0.63 15.97
C LEU A 103 -10.04 -0.27 17.45
N ARG A 104 -8.98 -0.41 18.26
CA ARG A 104 -8.98 0.05 19.65
C ARG A 104 -9.37 1.52 19.71
N SER A 105 -10.35 1.82 20.54
CA SER A 105 -10.89 3.16 20.73
C SER A 105 -11.29 3.39 22.18
N SER A 106 -11.59 4.63 22.54
CA SER A 106 -12.17 5.00 23.83
C SER A 106 -13.53 5.67 23.65
N ILE A 107 -14.24 5.91 24.75
CA ILE A 107 -15.55 6.59 24.75
C ILE A 107 -15.50 8.00 24.15
N ALA A 108 -14.36 8.69 24.24
CA ALA A 108 -14.16 10.03 23.69
C ALA A 108 -14.32 10.10 22.16
N ASN A 109 -14.13 8.97 21.46
CA ASN A 109 -14.34 8.90 20.00
C ASN A 109 -15.80 8.67 19.60
N TYR A 110 -16.68 8.31 20.55
CA TYR A 110 -18.09 8.01 20.29
C TYR A 110 -19.10 8.81 21.14
N PRO A 111 -18.91 10.13 21.32
CA PRO A 111 -19.68 10.93 22.28
C PRO A 111 -21.14 11.14 21.86
N CYS A 112 -22.06 11.27 22.82
CA CYS A 112 -23.44 11.73 22.62
C CYS A 112 -23.55 13.25 22.33
N THR A 113 -22.84 13.77 21.33
CA THR A 113 -22.96 15.19 20.95
C THR A 113 -23.94 15.39 19.80
N LYS A 114 -24.82 16.40 19.91
CA LYS A 114 -25.73 16.80 18.82
C LYS A 114 -24.92 17.53 17.73
N ASN A 115 -25.20 17.24 16.45
CA ASN A 115 -24.56 17.85 15.26
C ASN A 115 -23.09 17.46 15.00
N ARG A 116 -22.77 16.17 15.09
CA ARG A 116 -21.50 15.66 14.55
C ARG A 116 -21.73 15.04 13.18
N ASP A 117 -20.87 15.38 12.23
CA ASP A 117 -20.72 14.58 11.01
C ASP A 117 -20.18 13.21 11.41
N SER A 118 -21.07 12.22 11.51
CA SER A 118 -20.65 10.85 11.82
C SER A 118 -19.81 10.31 10.67
N THR A 119 -18.54 10.06 10.94
CA THR A 119 -17.65 9.38 9.98
C THR A 119 -17.93 7.88 10.00
N VAL A 120 -17.29 7.13 9.11
CA VAL A 120 -17.43 5.67 9.05
C VAL A 120 -16.25 4.99 9.70
N LEU A 121 -16.48 3.81 10.26
CA LEU A 121 -15.43 2.95 10.79
C LEU A 121 -14.99 1.97 9.70
N ARG A 122 -13.80 2.18 9.14
CA ARG A 122 -13.27 1.33 8.07
C ARG A 122 -12.47 0.17 8.64
N VAL A 123 -12.94 -1.05 8.36
CA VAL A 123 -12.30 -2.31 8.74
C VAL A 123 -11.40 -2.80 7.60
N GLY A 124 -10.18 -3.20 7.95
CA GLY A 124 -9.18 -3.73 7.03
C GLY A 124 -8.35 -2.69 6.27
N GLY A 125 -8.31 -1.44 6.76
CA GLY A 125 -7.66 -0.33 6.07
C GLY A 125 -6.12 -0.36 6.08
N ASP A 126 -5.51 -1.07 7.02
CA ASP A 126 -4.09 -0.94 7.31
C ASP A 126 -3.26 -1.97 6.53
N THR A 127 -2.88 -1.61 5.30
CA THR A 127 -2.11 -2.53 4.43
C THR A 127 -0.72 -2.89 4.98
N ALA A 128 -0.19 -2.09 5.91
CA ALA A 128 1.07 -2.36 6.62
C ALA A 128 1.03 -3.63 7.49
N CYS A 129 -0.16 -4.03 7.98
CA CYS A 129 -0.30 -5.21 8.87
C CYS A 129 0.19 -6.52 8.25
N LYS A 130 0.26 -6.59 6.91
CA LYS A 130 0.79 -7.77 6.20
C LYS A 130 2.30 -7.93 6.35
N ARG A 131 3.02 -6.82 6.57
CA ARG A 131 4.49 -6.79 6.59
C ARG A 131 5.05 -6.64 8.01
N GLU A 132 4.30 -6.00 8.89
CA GLU A 132 4.77 -5.66 10.23
C GLU A 132 4.10 -6.54 11.29
N TYR A 133 4.83 -7.55 11.75
CA TYR A 133 4.38 -8.49 12.80
C TYR A 133 4.39 -7.85 14.21
N SER A 134 5.06 -6.72 14.39
CA SER A 134 5.24 -6.03 15.67
C SER A 134 4.07 -5.11 16.05
N GLN A 135 3.15 -4.81 15.13
CA GLN A 135 1.97 -4.01 15.44
C GLN A 135 0.88 -4.90 16.06
N GLY A 136 0.87 -4.94 17.39
CA GLY A 136 -0.25 -5.53 18.14
C GLY A 136 -1.57 -4.90 17.71
N TYR A 137 -2.56 -5.74 17.41
CA TYR A 137 -3.96 -5.36 17.17
C TYR A 137 -4.24 -4.45 15.96
N CYS A 138 -3.50 -4.69 14.89
CA CYS A 138 -3.55 -3.98 13.61
C CYS A 138 -4.89 -4.14 12.84
N ASN A 139 -5.33 -3.12 12.08
CA ASN A 139 -6.56 -3.16 11.27
C ASN A 139 -6.32 -3.69 9.86
N GLY A 140 -5.78 -4.91 9.77
CA GLY A 140 -5.26 -5.48 8.53
C GLY A 140 -6.33 -5.91 7.53
N PRO A 141 -6.02 -5.95 6.22
CA PRO A 141 -6.99 -6.26 5.17
C PRO A 141 -7.57 -7.67 5.32
N LEU A 142 -8.86 -7.83 5.09
CA LEU A 142 -9.53 -9.12 5.16
C LEU A 142 -9.03 -10.05 4.05
N LEU A 143 -8.95 -11.34 4.38
CA LEU A 143 -8.21 -12.32 3.57
C LEU A 143 -9.04 -12.94 2.43
N THR A 144 -10.36 -13.03 2.60
CA THR A 144 -11.27 -13.68 1.65
C THR A 144 -12.56 -12.89 1.51
N SER A 145 -13.49 -13.34 0.66
CA SER A 145 -14.78 -12.67 0.47
C SER A 145 -15.74 -12.79 1.67
N GLY A 146 -15.38 -13.53 2.72
CA GLY A 146 -16.25 -13.82 3.86
C GLY A 146 -17.15 -15.06 3.62
N PRO A 147 -18.28 -15.18 4.36
CA PRO A 147 -18.92 -14.13 5.14
C PRO A 147 -18.25 -13.84 6.50
N TYR A 148 -18.27 -12.56 6.88
CA TYR A 148 -17.80 -12.06 8.17
C TYR A 148 -18.96 -11.58 9.04
N ARG A 149 -18.76 -11.57 10.36
CA ARG A 149 -19.61 -10.87 11.34
C ARG A 149 -18.73 -10.06 12.27
N VAL A 150 -19.29 -8.99 12.81
CA VAL A 150 -18.61 -8.12 13.76
C VAL A 150 -19.45 -7.84 14.99
N LYS A 151 -18.78 -7.55 16.11
CA LYS A 151 -19.39 -6.99 17.31
C LYS A 151 -18.40 -6.06 18.00
N PHE A 152 -18.89 -5.14 18.82
CA PHE A 152 -18.04 -4.40 19.73
C PHE A 152 -17.92 -5.14 21.06
N LEU A 153 -16.73 -5.07 21.65
CA LEU A 153 -16.40 -5.61 22.96
C LEU A 153 -15.72 -4.52 23.79
N ILE A 154 -16.17 -4.36 25.02
CA ILE A 154 -15.62 -3.43 25.99
C ILE A 154 -14.72 -4.25 26.92
N LEU A 155 -13.46 -3.84 27.02
CA LEU A 155 -12.47 -4.46 27.89
C LEU A 155 -12.04 -3.47 28.96
N ASP A 156 -11.99 -3.96 30.20
CA ASP A 156 -11.35 -3.29 31.32
C ASP A 156 -10.09 -4.07 31.77
N SER A 157 -9.50 -3.67 32.89
CA SER A 157 -8.31 -4.35 33.45
C SER A 157 -8.57 -5.80 33.87
N ASN A 158 -9.83 -6.17 34.10
CA ASN A 158 -10.26 -7.48 34.56
C ASN A 158 -10.80 -8.36 33.42
N GLY A 159 -10.89 -7.82 32.20
CA GLY A 159 -11.29 -8.55 31.00
C GLY A 159 -12.56 -8.01 30.36
N SER A 160 -13.35 -8.92 29.79
CA SER A 160 -14.56 -8.58 29.04
C SER A 160 -15.68 -8.12 29.96
N LYS A 161 -16.07 -6.86 29.79
CA LYS A 161 -17.07 -6.19 30.62
C LYS A 161 -18.44 -6.13 29.97
N ALA A 162 -18.48 -5.72 28.70
CA ALA A 162 -19.73 -5.59 27.95
C ALA A 162 -19.51 -5.91 26.47
N GLU A 163 -20.57 -6.29 25.75
CA GLU A 163 -20.52 -6.61 24.32
C GLU A 163 -21.80 -6.21 23.59
N THR A 164 -21.70 -5.99 22.27
CA THR A 164 -22.88 -5.78 21.43
C THR A 164 -23.35 -7.09 20.79
N TYR A 165 -24.54 -7.08 20.20
CA TYR A 165 -24.93 -8.15 19.29
C TYR A 165 -23.99 -8.26 18.09
N TRP A 166 -23.92 -9.45 17.51
CA TRP A 166 -23.27 -9.68 16.23
C TRP A 166 -24.05 -9.01 15.09
N SER A 167 -23.32 -8.40 14.15
CA SER A 167 -23.86 -7.88 12.90
C SER A 167 -24.54 -8.97 12.06
N GLN A 168 -25.25 -8.53 11.02
CA GLN A 168 -25.60 -9.40 9.90
C GLN A 168 -24.33 -9.90 9.19
N GLN A 169 -24.47 -10.94 8.36
CA GLN A 169 -23.36 -11.46 7.56
C GLN A 169 -22.90 -10.43 6.53
N ILE A 170 -21.59 -10.20 6.46
CA ILE A 170 -20.96 -9.24 5.58
C ILE A 170 -20.20 -10.02 4.50
N HIS A 171 -20.61 -9.84 3.25
CA HIS A 171 -19.92 -10.37 2.09
C HIS A 171 -19.11 -9.26 1.41
N LEU A 172 -17.83 -9.50 1.23
CA LEU A 172 -16.95 -8.61 0.49
C LEU A 172 -17.09 -8.84 -1.02
N LYS A 173 -16.69 -7.84 -1.80
CA LYS A 173 -16.72 -7.96 -3.26
C LYS A 173 -15.61 -8.90 -3.74
N ILE A 174 -15.92 -9.84 -4.62
CA ILE A 174 -14.89 -10.66 -5.24
C ILE A 174 -14.17 -9.81 -6.30
N GLY A 175 -12.87 -9.59 -6.12
CA GLY A 175 -12.04 -8.97 -7.14
C GLY A 175 -11.96 -9.87 -8.37
N ARG A 176 -12.18 -9.32 -9.56
CA ARG A 176 -11.92 -10.04 -10.81
C ARG A 176 -10.43 -10.31 -10.91
N GLN A 177 -10.02 -11.54 -11.22
CA GLN A 177 -8.60 -11.85 -11.38
C GLN A 177 -8.01 -10.98 -12.51
N PRO A 178 -6.82 -10.37 -12.34
CA PRO A 178 -6.23 -9.53 -13.38
C PRO A 178 -6.10 -10.25 -14.73
N THR A 179 -5.85 -11.56 -14.70
CA THR A 179 -5.76 -12.45 -15.87
C THR A 179 -7.08 -12.63 -16.63
N THR A 180 -8.22 -12.30 -16.00
CA THR A 180 -9.55 -12.33 -16.61
C THR A 180 -10.00 -10.95 -17.09
N VAL A 181 -9.19 -9.93 -16.86
CA VAL A 181 -9.40 -8.60 -17.42
C VAL A 181 -8.71 -8.59 -18.78
N ASP A 182 -9.49 -8.57 -19.85
CA ASP A 182 -8.97 -8.36 -21.20
C ASP A 182 -8.34 -6.96 -21.28
N GLY A 183 -7.02 -6.91 -21.07
CA GLY A 183 -6.21 -5.71 -21.28
C GLY A 183 -5.92 -5.43 -22.76
N TRP A 184 -6.53 -6.20 -23.68
CA TRP A 184 -6.25 -6.10 -25.11
C TRP A 184 -6.57 -4.69 -25.64
N PRO A 185 -5.58 -3.96 -26.20
CA PRO A 185 -5.76 -2.58 -26.65
C PRO A 185 -6.79 -2.42 -27.79
N GLY A 186 -7.10 -3.50 -28.51
CA GLY A 186 -7.99 -3.50 -29.67
C GLY A 186 -9.47 -3.18 -29.41
N ARG A 187 -9.84 -2.87 -28.16
CA ARG A 187 -11.16 -2.33 -27.79
C ARG A 187 -11.23 -0.80 -27.75
N ARG A 188 -10.11 -0.09 -27.97
CA ARG A 188 -10.15 1.34 -28.29
C ARG A 188 -10.79 1.44 -29.68
N SER A 189 -11.93 2.13 -29.80
CA SER A 189 -12.60 2.30 -31.09
C SER A 189 -11.58 2.75 -32.13
N GLY A 190 -11.65 2.22 -33.36
CA GLY A 190 -10.77 2.64 -34.45
C GLY A 190 -10.69 4.16 -34.54
N ASP A 191 -11.79 4.84 -34.24
CA ASP A 191 -11.91 6.30 -34.13
C ASP A 191 -10.85 6.94 -33.22
N MET A 192 -10.54 6.37 -32.06
CA MET A 192 -9.52 6.94 -31.18
C MET A 192 -8.13 6.88 -31.80
N ILE A 193 -7.81 5.79 -32.51
CA ILE A 193 -6.54 5.64 -33.24
C ILE A 193 -6.50 6.66 -34.39
N VAL A 194 -7.57 6.75 -35.18
CA VAL A 194 -7.70 7.68 -36.30
C VAL A 194 -7.55 9.13 -35.82
N ILE A 195 -8.26 9.53 -34.77
CA ILE A 195 -8.17 10.88 -34.17
C ILE A 195 -6.73 11.16 -33.72
N THR A 196 -6.08 10.21 -33.05
CA THR A 196 -4.70 10.39 -32.58
C THR A 196 -3.72 10.57 -33.73
N VAL A 197 -3.87 9.80 -34.81
CA VAL A 197 -3.02 9.91 -36.01
C VAL A 197 -3.24 11.25 -36.71
N ILE A 198 -4.49 11.70 -36.87
CA ILE A 198 -4.83 12.99 -37.48
C ILE A 198 -4.25 14.14 -36.65
N LEU A 199 -4.51 14.16 -35.35
CA LEU A 199 -4.01 15.23 -34.46
C LEU A 199 -2.48 15.27 -34.45
N SER A 200 -1.82 14.12 -34.36
CA SER A 200 -0.35 14.02 -34.42
C SER A 200 0.20 14.57 -35.74
N SER A 201 -0.43 14.21 -36.87
CA SER A 201 -0.02 14.67 -38.20
C SER A 201 -0.21 16.18 -38.37
N LEU A 202 -1.35 16.73 -37.92
CA LEU A 202 -1.63 18.16 -38.00
C LEU A 202 -0.64 18.97 -37.15
N ILE A 203 -0.31 18.50 -35.93
CA ILE A 203 0.70 19.15 -35.09
C ILE A 203 2.07 19.12 -35.78
N GLY A 204 2.47 17.99 -36.37
CA GLY A 204 3.72 17.89 -37.13
C GLY A 204 3.80 18.89 -38.29
N ILE A 205 2.72 19.00 -39.08
CA ILE A 205 2.62 19.96 -40.19
C ILE A 205 2.71 21.40 -39.66
N LEU A 206 2.01 21.72 -38.58
CA LEU A 206 2.05 23.05 -37.96
C LEU A 206 3.46 23.40 -37.48
N VAL A 207 4.19 22.46 -36.89
CA VAL A 207 5.57 22.65 -36.45
C VAL A 207 6.49 22.90 -37.65
N ILE A 208 6.38 22.10 -38.72
CA ILE A 208 7.20 22.27 -39.93
C ILE A 208 6.92 23.63 -40.58
N ALA A 209 5.65 24.03 -40.70
CA ALA A 209 5.27 25.32 -41.25
C ALA A 209 5.81 26.48 -40.40
N PHE A 210 5.70 26.37 -39.07
CA PHE A 210 6.25 27.37 -38.15
C PHE A 210 7.77 27.47 -38.26
N LEU A 211 8.49 26.35 -38.36
CA LEU A 211 9.93 26.37 -38.57
C LEU A 211 10.30 26.97 -39.93
N GLY A 212 9.53 26.69 -40.99
CA GLY A 212 9.74 27.26 -42.32
C GLY A 212 9.52 28.78 -42.38
N THR A 213 8.53 29.31 -41.66
CA THR A 213 8.29 30.76 -41.58
C THR A 213 9.32 31.49 -40.72
N VAL A 214 9.82 30.84 -39.66
CA VAL A 214 10.89 31.38 -38.80
C VAL A 214 12.25 31.30 -39.51
N SER A 215 12.45 30.30 -40.39
CA SER A 215 13.72 30.03 -41.07
C SER A 215 13.83 30.67 -42.45
N ASN A 216 13.11 31.75 -42.76
CA ASN A 216 13.29 32.47 -44.03
C ASN A 216 14.76 32.90 -44.19
N PRO A 217 15.53 32.31 -45.11
CA PRO A 217 16.75 32.92 -45.59
C PRO A 217 16.31 33.97 -46.60
N GLU A 218 16.59 35.23 -46.29
CA GLU A 218 16.50 36.33 -47.25
C GLU A 218 17.25 35.94 -48.55
N GLU A 219 16.53 35.80 -49.66
CA GLU A 219 17.16 35.59 -50.97
C GLU A 219 17.64 36.94 -51.51
N PRO A 220 18.84 37.01 -52.12
CA PRO A 220 18.80 37.17 -53.57
C PRO A 220 19.96 36.51 -54.35
N ARG A 221 19.58 36.00 -55.53
CA ARG A 221 20.19 36.20 -56.86
C ARG A 221 21.28 35.23 -57.36
N ARG A 222 20.86 34.63 -58.50
CA ARG A 222 21.56 34.57 -59.80
C ARG A 222 22.65 33.51 -59.89
N SER A 223 22.28 32.40 -60.53
CA SER A 223 23.21 31.49 -61.20
C SER A 223 24.04 32.26 -62.24
N GLU A 224 25.21 32.74 -61.85
CA GLU A 224 26.24 33.13 -62.80
C GLU A 224 26.98 31.87 -63.25
N SER A 225 26.90 31.59 -64.55
CA SER A 225 27.66 30.57 -65.23
C SER A 225 29.15 30.86 -65.08
N PHE A 226 29.88 30.00 -64.39
CA PHE A 226 31.33 30.08 -64.27
C PHE A 226 31.98 29.81 -65.64
N GLN A 227 32.38 30.88 -66.33
CA GLN A 227 33.09 30.81 -67.60
C GLN A 227 34.57 30.48 -67.31
N GLY A 228 34.97 29.23 -67.58
CA GLY A 228 36.33 28.74 -67.35
C GLY A 228 37.38 29.53 -68.15
N ARG A 229 38.30 30.18 -67.46
CA ARG A 229 39.44 30.88 -68.05
C ARG A 229 40.52 29.84 -68.40
N ARG A 230 40.72 29.56 -69.70
CA ARG A 230 41.86 28.78 -70.20
C ARG A 230 43.15 29.56 -69.92
N TYR A 231 44.09 28.95 -69.22
CA TYR A 231 45.45 29.45 -69.09
C TYR A 231 46.30 28.86 -70.21
N ASP A 232 46.91 29.75 -70.98
CA ASP A 232 47.78 29.49 -72.13
C ASP A 232 49.20 29.15 -71.63
N THR A 233 49.67 27.94 -71.94
CA THR A 233 50.97 27.42 -71.46
C THR A 233 52.04 27.59 -72.53
N HIS A 234 52.75 28.72 -72.52
CA HIS A 234 54.03 28.83 -73.22
C HIS A 234 55.09 29.53 -72.36
N HIS A 235 56.25 28.85 -72.28
CA HIS A 235 57.56 29.25 -71.74
C HIS A 235 57.87 28.89 -70.27
N ILE A 236 58.53 27.73 -70.09
CA ILE A 236 59.31 27.37 -68.90
C ILE A 236 60.80 27.41 -69.28
N PRO A 237 61.60 28.35 -68.73
CA PRO A 237 63.06 28.25 -68.72
C PRO A 237 63.53 27.38 -67.53
N PRO A 238 64.62 26.60 -67.65
CA PRO A 238 64.95 25.57 -66.69
C PRO A 238 65.64 26.15 -65.43
N SER A 239 65.31 25.60 -64.26
CA SER A 239 65.97 25.92 -62.99
C SER A 239 66.50 24.64 -62.34
N GLN A 240 67.83 24.57 -62.28
CA GLN A 240 68.81 23.76 -61.53
C GLN A 240 68.39 22.53 -60.70
N ALA A 241 69.23 21.49 -60.85
CA ALA A 241 69.14 20.19 -60.20
C ALA A 241 69.41 20.22 -58.67
N PRO A 242 68.91 19.24 -57.90
CA PRO A 242 68.94 19.25 -56.43
C PRO A 242 70.32 18.92 -55.85
N PRO A 243 70.70 19.47 -54.68
CA PRO A 243 71.93 19.12 -53.99
C PRO A 243 71.88 17.71 -53.35
N PRO A 244 73.03 17.01 -53.29
CA PRO A 244 73.13 15.61 -52.84
C PRO A 244 72.98 15.43 -51.32
N PRO A 245 72.58 14.22 -50.87
CA PRO A 245 72.20 13.95 -49.48
C PRO A 245 73.39 13.90 -48.51
N PRO A 246 73.14 14.15 -47.20
CA PRO A 246 74.18 14.23 -46.18
C PRO A 246 74.75 12.84 -45.82
N GLY A 247 76.08 12.78 -45.75
CA GLY A 247 76.85 11.60 -45.34
C GLY A 247 77.13 11.54 -43.83
N ASP A 248 77.39 10.32 -43.38
CA ASP A 248 77.47 9.80 -42.01
C ASP A 248 78.44 10.52 -41.05
N VAL A 249 78.07 10.54 -39.76
CA VAL A 249 79.02 10.70 -38.63
C VAL A 249 78.69 9.66 -37.55
N PRO A 250 79.68 9.01 -36.90
CA PRO A 250 79.49 7.74 -36.19
C PRO A 250 79.00 7.86 -34.74
N LEU A 251 78.41 6.74 -34.33
CA LEU A 251 77.96 6.25 -33.03
C LEU A 251 78.88 6.54 -31.83
N ALA A 252 78.29 6.90 -30.68
CA ALA A 252 78.79 6.45 -29.37
C ALA A 252 77.66 6.40 -28.32
N HIS A 253 77.70 5.31 -27.55
CA HIS A 253 76.75 4.81 -26.58
C HIS A 253 76.50 5.74 -25.36
N HIS A 254 75.30 5.69 -24.77
CA HIS A 254 75.07 4.91 -23.53
C HIS A 254 73.66 5.06 -22.95
N HIS A 255 73.18 3.91 -22.42
CA HIS A 255 72.25 3.68 -21.30
C HIS A 255 70.94 4.51 -21.24
N ALA A 256 69.77 3.89 -21.43
CA ALA A 256 69.03 3.18 -20.36
C ALA A 256 68.96 4.02 -19.07
N THR A 257 67.80 4.41 -18.56
CA THR A 257 66.67 3.57 -18.19
C THR A 257 65.52 4.49 -17.75
N ALA A 258 64.27 4.01 -17.90
CA ALA A 258 63.12 4.11 -16.96
C ALA A 258 62.87 5.42 -16.17
N ALA A 259 61.66 5.83 -15.84
CA ALA A 259 60.29 5.40 -16.07
C ALA A 259 59.47 6.40 -15.24
N LEU A 260 58.32 6.83 -15.77
CA LEU A 260 57.00 7.01 -15.14
C LEU A 260 56.23 8.11 -15.87
#